data_AF-A0AAQ0H2D2-F1
#
_entry.id   AF-A0AAQ0H2D2-F1
#
_cell.length_a   1.000
_cell.length_b   1.000
_cell.length_c   1.000
_cell.angle_alpha   90.00
_cell.angle_beta   90.00
_cell.angle_gamma   90.00
#
_symmetry.space_group_name_H-M   'P 1'
#
loop_
_entity.id
_entity.type
_entity.pdbx_description
1 polymer ?
#
loop_
_entity_poly.entity_id
_entity_poly.type
_entity_poly.pdbx_seq_one_letter_code
_entity_poly.pdbx_strand_id
1 'polypeptide(L)'
;MRAVAWGSIGFVVIVGWGWPTVAAIAVLAGAPLPRQSHGSTDADLLHELFKLNGVAWTAGVAVLAAILMRAFAGRPPRAIAWARGALTVPIGLTVMAFAFVALAGVSVVFHLEQNNYPWPGIEGAPAMILATIDAGLPGPSEELALTGLVVVALRRADVGWGWVYLVAVAVRIPFHLYYGWGVLAFAFWPVAFVYLYRRTGAIWGLVAAHTVYDLAAFLSAYEVVPDAPQLRNVFAAAAIVVIVLVPGVRSIVRDRTKRRQRAENVL
;
A
#
# COMPACT_ATOMS: atom_id res chain seq x y z
N MET A 1 -24.21 7.48 -12.04
CA MET A 1 -22.74 7.31 -11.90
C MET A 1 -22.23 7.43 -10.47
N ARG A 2 -22.53 8.51 -9.72
CA ARG A 2 -22.08 8.67 -8.31
C ARG A 2 -22.46 7.50 -7.41
N ALA A 3 -23.74 7.12 -7.35
CA ALA A 3 -24.20 6.00 -6.53
C ALA A 3 -23.48 4.68 -6.84
N VAL A 4 -23.26 4.39 -8.13
CA VAL A 4 -22.52 3.19 -8.57
C VAL A 4 -21.05 3.24 -8.12
N ALA A 5 -20.37 4.39 -8.27
CA ALA A 5 -18.99 4.55 -7.82
C ALA A 5 -18.84 4.32 -6.30
N TRP A 6 -19.68 4.95 -5.50
CA TRP A 6 -19.68 4.77 -4.04
C TRP A 6 -20.07 3.35 -3.64
N GLY A 7 -21.10 2.78 -4.27
CA GLY A 7 -21.53 1.41 -4.05
C GLY A 7 -20.43 0.38 -4.37
N SER A 8 -19.70 0.55 -5.47
CA SER A 8 -18.56 -0.31 -5.82
C SER A 8 -17.43 -0.22 -4.81
N ILE A 9 -17.06 0.98 -4.36
CA ILE A 9 -16.02 1.16 -3.32
C ILE A 9 -16.48 0.51 -2.02
N GLY A 10 -17.69 0.84 -1.55
CA GLY A 10 -18.23 0.30 -0.31
C GLY A 10 -18.33 -1.23 -0.34
N PHE A 11 -18.82 -1.81 -1.44
CA PHE A 11 -18.88 -3.26 -1.62
C PHE A 11 -17.51 -3.91 -1.53
N VAL A 12 -16.52 -3.41 -2.28
CA VAL A 12 -15.16 -3.98 -2.28
C VAL A 12 -14.51 -3.85 -0.90
N VAL A 13 -14.69 -2.71 -0.22
CA VAL A 13 -14.16 -2.49 1.13
C VAL A 13 -14.80 -3.43 2.15
N ILE A 14 -16.13 -3.61 2.12
CA ILE A 14 -16.83 -4.50 3.03
C ILE A 14 -16.42 -5.96 2.80
N VAL A 15 -16.37 -6.40 1.55
CA VAL A 15 -16.00 -7.77 1.19
C VAL A 15 -14.52 -8.05 1.51
N GLY A 16 -13.61 -7.13 1.18
CA GLY A 16 -12.17 -7.35 1.40
C GLY A 16 -11.70 -7.08 2.83
N TRP A 17 -12.26 -6.09 3.52
CA TRP A 17 -11.72 -5.58 4.78
C TRP A 17 -12.78 -5.35 5.87
N GLY A 18 -14.04 -5.74 5.66
CA GLY A 18 -15.09 -5.61 6.69
C GLY A 18 -14.75 -6.38 7.96
N TRP A 19 -14.44 -7.68 7.83
CA TRP A 19 -14.02 -8.51 8.97
C TRP A 19 -12.69 -8.06 9.59
N PRO A 20 -11.60 -7.82 8.83
CA PRO A 20 -10.38 -7.24 9.37
C PRO A 20 -10.59 -5.93 10.13
N THR A 21 -11.48 -5.05 9.68
CA THR A 21 -11.83 -3.82 10.38
C THR A 21 -12.48 -4.09 11.73
N VAL A 22 -13.43 -5.01 11.80
CA VAL A 22 -14.07 -5.41 13.08
C VAL A 22 -13.04 -5.99 14.04
N ALA A 23 -12.16 -6.88 13.56
CA ALA A 23 -11.10 -7.45 14.37
C ALA A 23 -10.12 -6.38 14.88
N ALA A 24 -9.72 -5.44 14.02
CA ALA A 24 -8.82 -4.35 14.37
C ALA A 24 -9.41 -3.43 15.45
N ILE A 25 -10.70 -3.11 15.35
CA ILE A 25 -11.42 -2.31 16.37
C ILE A 25 -11.53 -3.09 17.68
N ALA A 26 -11.80 -4.40 17.64
CA ALA A 26 -11.87 -5.21 18.84
C ALA A 26 -10.51 -5.22 19.58
N VAL A 27 -9.40 -5.36 18.84
CA VAL A 27 -8.05 -5.30 19.41
C VAL A 27 -7.77 -3.92 20.01
N LEU A 28 -8.14 -2.84 19.32
CA LEU A 28 -8.02 -1.47 19.84
C LEU A 28 -8.84 -1.27 21.13
N ALA A 29 -9.94 -2.01 21.30
CA ALA A 29 -10.79 -2.01 22.50
C ALA A 29 -10.30 -2.98 23.61
N GLY A 30 -9.12 -3.58 23.46
CA GLY A 30 -8.51 -4.46 24.45
C GLY A 30 -8.76 -5.95 24.26
N ALA A 31 -9.37 -6.37 23.14
CA ALA A 31 -9.42 -7.79 22.80
C ALA A 31 -8.00 -8.31 22.49
N PRO A 32 -7.68 -9.56 22.83
CA PRO A 32 -6.38 -10.12 22.48
C PRO A 32 -6.22 -10.21 20.96
N LEU A 33 -4.99 -10.00 20.49
CA LEU A 33 -4.64 -10.28 19.10
C LEU A 33 -4.96 -11.75 18.78
N PRO A 34 -5.69 -12.03 17.67
CA PRO A 34 -5.94 -13.39 17.25
C PRO A 34 -4.60 -14.11 17.04
N ARG A 35 -4.39 -15.21 17.76
CA ARG A 35 -3.25 -16.09 17.46
C ARG A 35 -3.53 -16.77 16.12
N GLN A 36 -2.61 -16.60 15.19
CA GLN A 36 -2.66 -17.25 13.89
C GLN A 36 -1.53 -18.28 13.82
N SER A 37 -1.83 -19.42 13.24
CA SER A 37 -0.85 -20.47 12.97
C SER A 37 -1.20 -21.14 11.64
N HIS A 38 -0.19 -21.43 10.84
CA HIS A 38 -0.31 -22.10 9.55
C HIS A 38 0.35 -23.47 9.64
N GLY A 39 -0.49 -24.51 9.62
CA GLY A 39 -0.02 -25.90 9.58
C GLY A 39 0.42 -26.33 8.18
N SER A 40 1.20 -27.42 8.12
CA SER A 40 1.70 -27.99 6.86
C SER A 40 0.83 -29.12 6.30
N THR A 41 -0.27 -29.50 6.95
CA THR A 41 -1.12 -30.58 6.42
C THR A 41 -1.90 -30.10 5.21
N ASP A 42 -2.29 -31.02 4.31
CA ASP A 42 -3.08 -30.65 3.13
C ASP A 42 -4.39 -29.93 3.51
N ALA A 43 -5.02 -30.33 4.63
CA ALA A 43 -6.21 -29.69 5.15
C ALA A 43 -5.93 -28.24 5.61
N ASP A 44 -4.81 -28.01 6.30
CA ASP A 44 -4.41 -26.67 6.73
C ASP A 44 -4.11 -25.77 5.53
N LEU A 45 -3.36 -26.28 4.54
CA LEU A 45 -3.04 -25.53 3.33
C LEU A 45 -4.29 -25.15 2.52
N LEU A 46 -5.25 -26.08 2.40
CA LEU A 46 -6.54 -25.79 1.75
C LEU A 46 -7.36 -24.78 2.55
N HIS A 47 -7.36 -24.88 3.88
CA HIS A 47 -8.01 -23.89 4.73
C HIS A 47 -7.40 -22.51 4.51
N GLU A 48 -6.08 -22.38 4.53
CA GLU A 48 -5.37 -21.12 4.30
C GLU A 48 -5.61 -20.52 2.91
N LEU A 49 -5.71 -21.37 1.90
CA LEU A 49 -5.98 -20.94 0.53
C LEU A 49 -7.38 -20.33 0.39
N PHE A 50 -8.40 -20.90 1.04
CA PHE A 50 -9.81 -20.59 0.79
C PHE A 50 -10.55 -19.90 1.95
N LYS A 51 -9.95 -19.75 3.13
CA LYS A 51 -10.57 -19.03 4.24
C LYS A 51 -10.86 -17.57 3.88
N LEU A 52 -11.73 -16.94 4.65
CA LEU A 52 -12.00 -15.51 4.52
C LEU A 52 -10.70 -14.73 4.75
N ASN A 53 -10.35 -13.86 3.79
CA ASN A 53 -9.06 -13.15 3.72
C ASN A 53 -7.81 -14.04 3.54
N GLY A 54 -8.00 -15.31 3.15
CA GLY A 54 -6.91 -16.15 2.65
C GLY A 54 -6.54 -15.81 1.21
N VAL A 55 -5.58 -16.55 0.67
CA VAL A 55 -4.93 -16.26 -0.63
C VAL A 55 -5.93 -16.11 -1.78
N ALA A 56 -6.85 -17.06 -1.95
CA ALA A 56 -7.82 -17.04 -3.06
C ALA A 56 -8.83 -15.89 -2.91
N TRP A 57 -9.25 -15.59 -1.67
CA TRP A 57 -10.15 -14.48 -1.38
C TRP A 57 -9.52 -13.14 -1.73
N THR A 58 -8.31 -12.89 -1.21
CA THR A 58 -7.57 -11.64 -1.41
C THR A 58 -7.22 -11.42 -2.89
N ALA A 59 -6.83 -12.48 -3.59
CA ALA A 59 -6.64 -12.43 -5.04
C ALA A 59 -7.96 -12.12 -5.78
N GLY A 60 -9.07 -12.74 -5.38
CA GLY A 60 -10.41 -12.46 -5.92
C GLY A 60 -10.82 -11.00 -5.77
N VAL A 61 -10.57 -10.40 -4.60
CA VAL A 61 -10.80 -8.97 -4.34
C VAL A 61 -9.94 -8.09 -5.25
N ALA A 62 -8.66 -8.42 -5.41
CA ALA A 62 -7.75 -7.69 -6.31
C ALA A 62 -8.24 -7.73 -7.77
N VAL A 63 -8.65 -8.90 -8.24
CA VAL A 63 -9.21 -9.09 -9.60
C VAL A 63 -10.51 -8.30 -9.77
N LEU A 64 -11.42 -8.37 -8.80
CA LEU A 64 -12.66 -7.58 -8.81
C LEU A 64 -12.38 -6.08 -8.87
N ALA A 65 -11.46 -5.58 -8.04
CA ALA A 65 -11.05 -4.18 -8.05
C ALA A 65 -10.47 -3.78 -9.43
N ALA A 66 -9.62 -4.61 -10.04
CA ALA A 66 -9.09 -4.36 -11.38
C ALA A 66 -10.18 -4.30 -12.46
N ILE A 67 -11.17 -5.20 -12.41
CA ILE A 67 -12.31 -5.21 -13.32
C ILE A 67 -13.12 -3.91 -13.16
N LEU A 68 -13.44 -3.52 -11.93
CA LEU A 68 -14.19 -2.30 -11.64
C LEU A 68 -13.40 -1.04 -12.06
N MET A 69 -12.11 -0.98 -11.77
CA MET A 69 -11.23 0.09 -12.25
C MET A 69 -11.31 0.23 -13.77
N ARG A 70 -11.22 -0.89 -14.50
CA ARG A 70 -11.34 -0.88 -15.96
C ARG A 70 -12.71 -0.39 -16.42
N ALA A 71 -13.79 -0.82 -15.75
CA ALA A 71 -15.15 -0.39 -16.05
C ALA A 71 -15.34 1.12 -15.86
N PHE A 72 -14.75 1.72 -14.82
CA PHE A 72 -14.82 3.16 -14.57
C PHE A 72 -13.86 4.00 -15.43
N ALA A 73 -12.69 3.47 -15.78
CA ALA A 73 -11.68 4.17 -16.58
C ALA A 73 -12.15 4.48 -18.01
N GLY A 74 -13.03 3.65 -18.58
CA GLY A 74 -13.51 3.79 -19.96
C GLY A 74 -12.47 3.31 -20.99
N ARG A 75 -12.31 4.04 -22.10
CA ARG A 75 -11.30 3.72 -23.13
C ARG A 75 -9.90 3.78 -22.51
N PRO A 76 -9.00 2.83 -22.84
CA PRO A 76 -7.72 2.72 -22.17
C PRO A 76 -6.95 4.05 -22.26
N PRO A 77 -6.44 4.57 -21.14
CA PRO A 77 -5.60 5.75 -21.18
C PRO A 77 -4.37 5.44 -22.05
N ARG A 78 -3.81 6.49 -22.68
CA ARG A 78 -2.52 6.43 -23.40
C ARG A 78 -1.54 5.55 -22.62
N ALA A 79 -0.86 4.64 -23.33
CA ALA A 79 0.10 3.71 -22.75
C ALA A 79 0.94 4.42 -21.68
N ILE A 80 0.70 4.07 -20.43
CA ILE A 80 1.43 4.64 -19.30
C ILE A 80 2.87 4.17 -19.51
N ALA A 81 3.79 5.12 -19.72
CA ALA A 81 5.19 4.79 -19.88
C ALA A 81 5.63 4.01 -18.65
N TRP A 82 6.02 2.74 -18.84
CA TRP A 82 6.43 1.82 -17.79
C TRP A 82 7.44 2.48 -16.83
N ALA A 83 8.38 3.25 -17.39
CA ALA A 83 9.34 4.06 -16.63
C ALA A 83 8.73 4.93 -15.51
N ARG A 84 7.52 5.48 -15.69
CA ARG A 84 6.85 6.29 -14.65
C ARG A 84 6.44 5.46 -13.43
N GLY A 85 6.00 4.21 -13.64
CA GLY A 85 5.69 3.30 -12.54
C GLY A 85 6.95 2.79 -11.85
N ALA A 86 8.02 2.53 -12.61
CA ALA A 86 9.30 2.14 -12.01
C ALA A 86 9.83 3.19 -11.04
N LEU A 87 9.69 4.48 -11.39
CA LEU A 87 10.07 5.59 -10.52
C LEU A 87 9.17 5.72 -9.26
N THR A 88 7.94 5.22 -9.28
CA THR A 88 7.09 5.24 -8.08
C THR A 88 7.46 4.18 -7.05
N VAL A 89 8.14 3.10 -7.46
CA VAL A 89 8.52 2.00 -6.55
C VAL A 89 9.38 2.49 -5.38
N PRO A 90 10.57 3.11 -5.60
CA PRO A 90 11.41 3.56 -4.49
C PRO A 90 10.75 4.63 -3.64
N ILE A 91 9.96 5.54 -4.26
CA ILE A 91 9.24 6.58 -3.52
C ILE A 91 8.14 5.96 -2.65
N GLY A 92 7.40 4.98 -3.18
CA GLY A 92 6.37 4.25 -2.45
C GLY A 92 6.94 3.52 -1.24
N LEU A 93 8.09 2.86 -1.40
CA LEU A 93 8.83 2.24 -0.30
C LEU A 93 9.21 3.26 0.79
N THR A 94 9.65 4.46 0.41
CA THR A 94 9.95 5.53 1.40
C THR A 94 8.71 5.95 2.17
N VAL A 95 7.61 6.16 1.46
CA VAL A 95 6.35 6.63 2.05
C VAL A 95 5.86 5.63 3.08
N MET A 96 5.92 4.33 2.78
CA MET A 96 5.56 3.28 3.72
C MET A 96 6.50 3.22 4.90
N ALA A 97 7.82 3.23 4.67
CA ALA A 97 8.80 3.24 5.75
C ALA A 97 8.57 4.43 6.70
N PHE A 98 8.34 5.62 6.13
CA PHE A 98 8.04 6.83 6.88
C PHE A 98 6.73 6.72 7.65
N ALA A 99 5.67 6.11 7.10
CA ALA A 99 4.41 5.91 7.81
C ALA A 99 4.59 5.07 9.09
N PHE A 100 5.39 4.00 9.04
CA PHE A 100 5.71 3.20 10.22
C PHE A 100 6.62 3.92 11.22
N VAL A 101 7.59 4.72 10.75
CA VAL A 101 8.39 5.59 11.64
C VAL A 101 7.50 6.64 12.32
N ALA A 102 6.56 7.22 11.58
CA ALA A 102 5.62 8.20 12.10
C ALA A 102 4.66 7.58 13.12
N LEU A 103 4.15 6.38 12.88
CA LEU A 103 3.40 5.60 13.87
C LEU A 103 4.20 5.47 15.17
N ALA A 104 5.43 4.95 15.11
CA ALA A 104 6.26 4.76 16.29
C ALA A 104 6.55 6.09 17.02
N GLY A 105 6.88 7.14 16.27
CA GLY A 105 7.16 8.46 16.82
C GLY A 105 5.94 9.08 17.51
N VAL A 106 4.76 9.02 16.89
CA VAL A 106 3.50 9.51 17.47
C VAL A 106 3.16 8.72 18.72
N SER A 107 3.24 7.38 18.68
CA SER A 107 2.97 6.54 19.85
C SER A 107 3.88 6.89 21.03
N VAL A 108 5.18 7.10 20.79
CA VAL A 108 6.15 7.49 21.82
C VAL A 108 5.85 8.87 22.39
N VAL A 109 5.63 9.88 21.52
CA VAL A 109 5.41 11.28 21.94
C VAL A 109 4.11 11.44 22.75
N PHE A 110 3.06 10.70 22.38
CA PHE A 110 1.74 10.80 23.03
C PHE A 110 1.47 9.69 24.05
N HIS A 111 2.46 8.84 24.35
CA HIS A 111 2.33 7.70 25.26
C HIS A 111 1.15 6.77 24.90
N LEU A 112 0.97 6.51 23.60
CA LEU A 112 -0.10 5.65 23.11
C LEU A 112 0.35 4.18 23.13
N GLU A 113 -0.58 3.29 23.48
CA GLU A 113 -0.37 1.86 23.34
C GLU A 113 -0.15 1.50 21.87
N GLN A 114 0.85 0.66 21.63
CA GLN A 114 1.20 0.17 20.30
C GLN A 114 1.33 -1.34 20.32
N ASN A 115 0.54 -1.99 19.46
CA ASN A 115 0.67 -3.42 19.23
C ASN A 115 1.59 -3.69 18.05
N ASN A 116 2.17 -4.89 18.02
CA ASN A 116 2.91 -5.38 16.86
C ASN A 116 1.96 -6.04 15.85
N TYR A 117 2.45 -6.20 14.62
CA TYR A 117 1.77 -7.04 13.65
C TYR A 117 1.68 -8.48 14.18
N PRO A 118 0.51 -9.14 14.11
CA PRO A 118 0.33 -10.50 14.62
C PRO A 118 0.89 -11.53 13.63
N TRP A 119 2.22 -11.64 13.55
CA TRP A 119 2.88 -12.63 12.69
C TRP A 119 2.43 -14.06 13.07
N PRO A 120 1.96 -14.88 12.12
CA PRO A 120 1.49 -16.23 12.39
C PRO A 120 2.63 -17.18 12.78
N GLY A 121 2.36 -18.22 13.57
CA GLY A 121 3.25 -19.39 13.62
C GLY A 121 3.24 -20.10 12.28
N ILE A 122 4.39 -20.56 11.76
CA ILE A 122 4.46 -21.25 10.47
C ILE A 122 5.16 -22.60 10.66
N GLU A 123 4.49 -23.68 10.29
CA GLU A 123 5.03 -25.02 10.39
C GLU A 123 5.35 -25.57 8.99
N GLY A 124 6.64 -25.83 8.74
CA GLY A 124 7.10 -26.47 7.50
C GLY A 124 7.17 -25.56 6.26
N ALA A 125 7.88 -26.05 5.23
CA ALA A 125 8.12 -25.31 4.00
C ALA A 125 6.85 -25.01 3.16
N PRO A 126 5.86 -25.91 3.04
CA PRO A 126 4.64 -25.62 2.29
C PRO A 126 3.84 -24.44 2.87
N ALA A 127 3.69 -24.40 4.20
CA ALA A 127 3.01 -23.29 4.88
C ALA A 127 3.78 -21.98 4.72
N MET A 128 5.13 -22.03 4.77
CA MET A 128 5.97 -20.85 4.52
C MET A 128 5.80 -20.27 3.11
N ILE A 129 5.71 -21.12 2.08
CA ILE A 129 5.47 -20.66 0.70
C ILE A 129 4.11 -19.96 0.62
N LEU A 130 3.07 -20.58 1.17
CA LEU A 130 1.73 -20.02 1.12
C LEU A 130 1.62 -18.71 1.91
N ALA A 131 2.21 -18.65 3.11
CA ALA A 131 2.27 -17.44 3.92
C ALA A 131 3.09 -16.32 3.24
N THR A 132 4.15 -16.67 2.50
CA THR A 132 4.91 -15.69 1.71
C THR A 132 4.06 -15.10 0.59
N ILE A 133 3.27 -15.94 -0.10
CA ILE A 133 2.34 -15.46 -1.13
C ILE A 133 1.29 -14.54 -0.50
N ASP A 134 0.71 -14.97 0.63
CA ASP A 134 -0.29 -14.19 1.36
C ASP A 134 0.27 -12.84 1.80
N ALA A 135 1.48 -12.80 2.35
CA ALA A 135 2.17 -11.57 2.75
C ALA A 135 2.43 -10.60 1.57
N GLY A 136 2.50 -11.10 0.33
CA GLY A 136 2.67 -10.26 -0.86
C GLY A 136 1.36 -9.69 -1.44
N LEU A 137 0.21 -10.30 -1.12
CA LEU A 137 -1.10 -9.99 -1.68
C LEU A 137 -1.77 -8.69 -1.17
N PRO A 138 -1.45 -8.12 0.00
CA PRO A 138 -1.91 -6.78 0.37
C PRO A 138 -1.55 -5.73 -0.68
N GLY A 139 -0.35 -5.78 -1.26
CA GLY A 139 0.07 -4.85 -2.30
C GLY A 139 -0.90 -4.74 -3.49
N PRO A 140 -1.22 -5.82 -4.24
CA PRO A 140 -2.20 -5.76 -5.31
C PRO A 140 -3.61 -5.50 -4.81
N SER A 141 -4.07 -6.17 -3.74
CA SER A 141 -5.46 -6.06 -3.28
C SER A 141 -5.78 -4.65 -2.77
N GLU A 142 -4.97 -4.11 -1.86
CA GLU A 142 -5.16 -2.80 -1.27
C GLU A 142 -4.93 -1.68 -2.28
N GLU A 143 -3.87 -1.74 -3.10
CA GLU A 143 -3.62 -0.64 -4.02
C GLU A 143 -4.61 -0.60 -5.19
N LEU A 144 -5.09 -1.74 -5.67
CA LEU A 144 -6.15 -1.74 -6.68
C LEU A 144 -7.49 -1.30 -6.08
N ALA A 145 -7.85 -1.76 -4.88
CA ALA A 145 -9.16 -1.47 -4.28
C ALA A 145 -9.23 -0.09 -3.60
N LEU A 146 -8.24 0.23 -2.77
CA LEU A 146 -8.27 1.36 -1.84
C LEU A 146 -7.62 2.62 -2.42
N THR A 147 -6.77 2.47 -3.44
CA THR A 147 -6.15 3.59 -4.16
C THR A 147 -6.71 3.71 -5.58
N GLY A 148 -6.51 2.68 -6.41
CA GLY A 148 -6.85 2.69 -7.82
C GLY A 148 -8.34 2.87 -8.07
N LEU A 149 -9.18 1.98 -7.52
CA LEU A 149 -10.63 2.02 -7.67
C LEU A 149 -11.22 3.28 -7.05
N VAL A 150 -10.78 3.67 -5.85
CA VAL A 150 -11.20 4.92 -5.20
C VAL A 150 -10.95 6.12 -6.12
N VAL A 151 -9.73 6.26 -6.64
CA VAL A 151 -9.39 7.38 -7.54
C VAL A 151 -10.20 7.31 -8.83
N VAL A 152 -10.19 6.17 -9.53
CA VAL A 152 -10.81 6.07 -10.85
C VAL A 152 -12.34 6.23 -10.75
N ALA A 153 -13.01 5.55 -9.82
CA ALA A 153 -14.46 5.60 -9.68
C ALA A 153 -14.95 6.98 -9.24
N LEU A 154 -14.33 7.57 -8.21
CA LEU A 154 -14.73 8.90 -7.73
C LEU A 154 -14.42 10.00 -8.75
N ARG A 155 -13.28 9.92 -9.45
CA ARG A 155 -12.98 10.88 -10.52
C ARG A 155 -13.92 10.72 -11.71
N ARG A 156 -14.34 9.50 -12.06
CA ARG A 156 -15.37 9.26 -13.09
C ARG A 156 -16.75 9.81 -12.70
N ALA A 157 -17.00 9.91 -11.39
CA ALA A 157 -18.21 10.46 -10.79
C ALA A 157 -18.13 11.98 -10.48
N ASP A 158 -17.09 12.65 -10.96
CA ASP A 158 -16.81 14.07 -10.79
C ASP A 158 -16.76 14.52 -9.32
N VAL A 159 -16.13 13.70 -8.47
CA VAL A 159 -15.90 14.00 -7.05
C VAL A 159 -14.55 14.69 -6.88
N GLY A 160 -14.52 15.86 -6.24
CA GLY A 160 -13.32 16.67 -6.05
C GLY A 160 -12.17 15.93 -5.36
N TRP A 161 -10.93 16.32 -5.66
CA TRP A 161 -9.72 15.63 -5.17
C TRP A 161 -9.62 15.56 -3.64
N GLY A 162 -10.08 16.59 -2.91
CA GLY A 162 -10.10 16.57 -1.45
C GLY A 162 -10.87 15.36 -0.90
N TRP A 163 -12.05 15.08 -1.45
CA TRP A 163 -12.83 13.90 -1.09
C TRP A 163 -12.15 12.59 -1.48
N VAL A 164 -11.45 12.54 -2.61
CA VAL A 164 -10.69 11.34 -3.01
C VAL A 164 -9.60 11.01 -1.99
N TYR A 165 -8.87 12.01 -1.51
CA TYR A 165 -7.87 11.82 -0.45
C TYR A 165 -8.51 11.37 0.87
N LEU A 166 -9.59 12.03 1.29
CA LEU A 166 -10.31 11.68 2.52
C LEU A 166 -10.84 10.25 2.47
N VAL A 167 -11.43 9.83 1.36
CA VAL A 167 -11.94 8.46 1.20
C VAL A 167 -10.79 7.45 1.22
N ALA A 168 -9.68 7.72 0.53
CA ALA A 168 -8.53 6.82 0.53
C ALA A 168 -7.95 6.60 1.96
N VAL A 169 -7.94 7.65 2.78
CA VAL A 169 -7.59 7.54 4.21
C VAL A 169 -8.66 6.73 4.95
N ALA A 170 -9.93 7.08 4.78
CA ALA A 170 -11.04 6.49 5.52
C ALA A 170 -11.24 4.99 5.24
N VAL A 171 -10.91 4.51 4.04
CA VAL A 171 -11.02 3.08 3.72
C VAL A 171 -9.79 2.28 4.14
N ARG A 172 -8.64 2.93 4.38
CA ARG A 172 -7.37 2.24 4.70
C ARG A 172 -7.11 2.14 6.21
N ILE A 173 -7.30 3.24 6.93
CA ILE A 173 -6.98 3.29 8.37
C ILE A 173 -7.74 2.24 9.20
N PRO A 174 -9.04 1.97 8.99
CA PRO A 174 -9.82 1.17 9.94
C PRO A 174 -9.27 -0.24 10.19
N PHE A 175 -8.83 -0.95 9.16
CA PHE A 175 -8.29 -2.31 9.33
C PHE A 175 -6.84 -2.33 9.86
N HIS A 176 -6.22 -1.17 10.05
CA HIS A 176 -4.93 -1.03 10.73
C HIS A 176 -5.05 -0.58 12.20
N LEU A 177 -6.27 -0.34 12.70
CA LEU A 177 -6.49 0.10 14.10
C LEU A 177 -5.93 -0.87 15.15
N TYR A 178 -5.65 -2.14 14.79
CA TYR A 178 -4.99 -3.08 15.68
C TYR A 178 -3.61 -2.59 16.14
N TYR A 179 -2.92 -1.72 15.40
CA TYR A 179 -1.64 -1.13 15.82
C TYR A 179 -1.77 -0.14 16.99
N GLY A 180 -2.99 0.27 17.37
CA GLY A 180 -3.22 1.32 18.36
C GLY A 180 -3.48 2.70 17.74
N TRP A 181 -3.76 3.69 18.58
CA TRP A 181 -4.15 5.04 18.13
C TRP A 181 -3.07 5.80 17.35
N GLY A 182 -1.79 5.45 17.53
CA GLY A 182 -0.70 6.03 16.75
C GLY A 182 -0.84 5.81 15.23
N VAL A 183 -1.65 4.82 14.82
CA VAL A 183 -1.88 4.48 13.41
C VAL A 183 -2.54 5.60 12.61
N LEU A 184 -3.13 6.62 13.26
CA LEU A 184 -3.63 7.79 12.56
C LEU A 184 -2.52 8.50 11.76
N ALA A 185 -1.25 8.35 12.16
CA ALA A 185 -0.10 8.81 11.39
C ALA A 185 0.01 8.14 10.00
N PHE A 186 -0.57 6.95 9.82
CA PHE A 186 -0.64 6.29 8.51
C PHE A 186 -1.45 7.08 7.49
N ALA A 187 -2.27 8.07 7.87
CA ALA A 187 -3.06 8.86 6.94
C ALA A 187 -2.19 9.54 5.86
N PHE A 188 -0.92 9.83 6.16
CA PHE A 188 0.05 10.33 5.19
C PHE A 188 0.26 9.37 4.00
N TRP A 189 0.27 8.06 4.24
CA TRP A 189 0.54 7.04 3.24
C TRP A 189 -0.48 7.00 2.09
N PRO A 190 -1.79 6.79 2.32
CA PRO A 190 -2.78 6.80 1.25
C PRO A 190 -2.86 8.17 0.57
N VAL A 191 -2.60 9.27 1.28
CA VAL A 191 -2.51 10.60 0.65
C VAL A 191 -1.36 10.67 -0.35
N ALA A 192 -0.17 10.23 0.05
CA ALA A 192 1.00 10.21 -0.82
C ALA A 192 0.80 9.26 -2.01
N PHE A 193 0.20 8.09 -1.80
CA PHE A 193 -0.06 7.12 -2.88
C PHE A 193 -1.11 7.64 -3.87
N VAL A 194 -2.20 8.25 -3.42
CA VAL A 194 -3.16 8.93 -4.31
C VAL A 194 -2.47 10.06 -5.08
N TYR A 195 -1.60 10.85 -4.43
CA TYR A 195 -0.84 11.90 -5.09
C TYR A 195 0.09 11.33 -6.17
N LEU A 196 0.86 10.28 -5.87
CA LEU A 196 1.73 9.61 -6.83
C LEU A 196 0.93 9.05 -8.00
N TYR A 197 -0.17 8.34 -7.73
CA TYR A 197 -1.03 7.80 -8.78
C TYR A 197 -1.62 8.90 -9.66
N ARG A 198 -2.07 10.00 -9.09
CA ARG A 198 -2.55 11.18 -9.84
C ARG A 198 -1.47 11.76 -10.76
N ARG A 199 -0.20 11.74 -10.34
CA ARG A 199 0.92 12.32 -11.11
C ARG A 199 1.44 11.39 -12.19
N THR A 200 1.49 10.09 -11.92
CA THR A 200 2.11 9.11 -12.83
C THR A 200 1.11 8.37 -13.68
N GLY A 201 -0.12 8.20 -13.19
CA GLY A 201 -1.13 7.30 -13.75
C GLY A 201 -0.77 5.82 -13.56
N ALA A 202 0.33 5.50 -12.89
CA ALA A 202 0.90 4.15 -12.85
C ALA A 202 0.58 3.46 -11.52
N ILE A 203 -0.50 2.66 -11.49
CA ILE A 203 -0.89 1.93 -10.26
C ILE A 203 0.08 0.79 -9.93
N TRP A 204 0.64 0.14 -10.95
CA TRP A 204 1.49 -1.03 -10.79
C TRP A 204 2.73 -0.74 -9.93
N GLY A 205 3.28 0.48 -10.01
CA GLY A 205 4.46 0.84 -9.23
C GLY A 205 4.15 1.02 -7.75
N LEU A 206 2.92 1.39 -7.40
CA LEU A 206 2.45 1.43 -6.01
C LEU A 206 2.18 0.02 -5.48
N VAL A 207 1.54 -0.83 -6.29
CA VAL A 207 1.36 -2.27 -6.01
C VAL A 207 2.71 -2.91 -5.70
N ALA A 208 3.70 -2.73 -6.58
CA ALA A 208 5.03 -3.30 -6.42
C ALA A 208 5.75 -2.76 -5.17
N ALA A 209 5.66 -1.44 -4.89
CA ALA A 209 6.24 -0.87 -3.68
C ALA A 209 5.66 -1.52 -2.42
N HIS A 210 4.34 -1.66 -2.36
CA HIS A 210 3.64 -2.23 -1.23
C HIS A 210 3.97 -3.72 -1.05
N THR A 211 3.84 -4.53 -2.11
CA THR A 211 4.21 -5.95 -2.07
C THR A 211 5.66 -6.16 -1.62
N VAL A 212 6.61 -5.36 -2.15
CA VAL A 212 8.02 -5.50 -1.75
C VAL A 212 8.23 -5.12 -0.29
N TYR A 213 7.54 -4.09 0.21
CA TYR A 213 7.65 -3.68 1.61
C TYR A 213 7.16 -4.78 2.55
N ASP A 214 6.00 -5.37 2.27
CA ASP A 214 5.39 -6.40 3.13
C ASP A 214 6.16 -7.71 3.07
N LEU A 215 6.61 -8.13 1.88
CA LEU A 215 7.49 -9.29 1.75
C LEU A 215 8.80 -9.09 2.51
N ALA A 216 9.40 -7.90 2.45
CA ALA A 216 10.63 -7.62 3.20
C ALA A 216 10.37 -7.67 4.72
N ALA A 217 9.23 -7.14 5.19
CA ALA A 217 8.84 -7.20 6.60
C ALA A 217 8.58 -8.65 7.05
N PHE A 218 7.88 -9.44 6.24
CA PHE A 218 7.59 -10.84 6.50
C PHE A 218 8.87 -11.67 6.55
N LEU A 219 9.70 -11.63 5.51
CA LEU A 219 10.96 -12.39 5.46
C LEU A 219 11.92 -12.00 6.60
N SER A 220 11.86 -10.75 7.06
CA SER A 220 12.57 -10.29 8.25
C SER A 220 12.05 -10.88 9.55
N ALA A 221 10.74 -11.03 9.69
CA ALA A 221 10.14 -11.56 10.92
C ALA A 221 10.44 -13.04 11.14
N TYR A 222 10.69 -13.79 10.06
CA TYR A 222 11.03 -15.23 10.11
C TYR A 222 12.51 -15.53 9.88
N GLU A 223 13.38 -14.51 9.86
CA GLU A 223 14.83 -14.65 9.68
C GLU A 223 15.23 -15.47 8.43
N VAL A 224 14.37 -15.51 7.41
CA VAL A 224 14.60 -16.26 6.17
C VAL A 224 15.76 -15.65 5.39
N VAL A 225 15.91 -14.32 5.49
CA VAL A 225 17.03 -13.57 4.92
C VAL A 225 17.78 -12.91 6.08
N PRO A 226 19.03 -13.32 6.37
CA PRO A 226 19.89 -12.60 7.30
C PRO A 226 19.97 -11.13 6.89
N ASP A 227 19.83 -10.23 7.85
CA ASP A 227 19.88 -8.78 7.66
C ASP A 227 18.69 -8.08 6.95
N ALA A 228 17.53 -8.73 6.86
CA ALA A 228 16.32 -8.11 6.34
C ALA A 228 15.84 -6.83 7.07
N PRO A 229 16.03 -6.65 8.41
CA PRO A 229 15.79 -5.37 9.07
C PRO A 229 16.66 -4.23 8.49
N GLN A 230 17.92 -4.54 8.16
CA GLN A 230 18.84 -3.59 7.51
C GLN A 230 18.36 -3.25 6.10
N LEU A 231 17.80 -4.20 5.33
CA LEU A 231 17.22 -3.91 4.01
C LEU A 231 16.10 -2.86 4.10
N ARG A 232 15.21 -2.96 5.09
CA ARG A 232 14.13 -1.96 5.31
C ARG A 232 14.70 -0.56 5.58
N ASN A 233 15.73 -0.48 6.42
CA ASN A 233 16.42 0.78 6.72
C ASN A 233 17.20 1.33 5.52
N VAL A 234 17.83 0.45 4.74
CA VAL A 234 18.55 0.77 3.50
C VAL A 234 17.58 1.28 2.43
N PHE A 235 16.40 0.67 2.26
CA PHE A 235 15.38 1.15 1.32
C PHE A 235 14.84 2.52 1.74
N ALA A 236 14.60 2.74 3.03
CA ALA A 236 14.19 4.05 3.55
C ALA A 236 15.27 5.13 3.30
N ALA A 237 16.54 4.82 3.59
CA ALA A 237 17.66 5.73 3.39
C ALA A 237 17.95 6.01 1.90
N ALA A 238 17.96 4.97 1.06
CA ALA A 238 18.17 5.09 -0.39
C ALA A 238 17.07 5.93 -1.05
N ALA A 239 15.86 5.87 -0.54
CA ALA A 239 14.76 6.59 -1.13
C ALA A 239 14.68 8.06 -0.66
N ILE A 240 15.19 8.40 0.53
CA ILE A 240 15.54 9.79 0.89
C ILE A 240 16.56 10.36 -0.10
N VAL A 241 17.59 9.59 -0.45
CA VAL A 241 18.58 9.99 -1.45
C VAL A 241 17.91 10.25 -2.81
N VAL A 242 17.01 9.38 -3.28
CA VAL A 242 16.25 9.60 -4.53
C VAL A 242 15.37 10.86 -4.45
N ILE A 243 14.67 11.07 -3.33
CA ILE A 243 13.78 12.24 -3.13
C ILE A 243 14.58 13.55 -3.09
N VAL A 244 15.81 13.55 -2.57
CA VAL A 244 16.69 14.73 -2.54
C VAL A 244 17.38 14.94 -3.89
N LEU A 245 17.87 13.87 -4.51
CA LEU A 245 18.62 13.96 -5.77
C LEU A 245 17.73 14.29 -6.97
N VAL A 246 16.51 13.75 -7.07
CA VAL A 246 15.65 13.96 -8.25
C VAL A 246 15.28 15.44 -8.46
N PRO A 247 14.87 16.21 -7.44
CA PRO A 247 14.68 17.65 -7.54
C PRO A 247 15.98 18.40 -7.83
N GLY A 248 17.08 18.02 -7.19
CA GLY A 248 18.40 18.65 -7.40
C GLY A 248 18.95 18.46 -8.81
N VAL A 249 18.82 17.25 -9.38
CA VAL A 249 19.19 16.99 -10.77
C VAL A 249 18.27 17.75 -11.72
N ARG A 250 16.96 17.80 -11.46
CA ARG A 250 16.02 18.57 -12.28
C ARG A 250 16.29 20.08 -12.26
N SER A 251 16.66 20.65 -11.11
CA SER A 251 17.00 22.08 -11.03
C SER A 251 18.29 22.37 -11.82
N ILE A 252 19.33 21.52 -11.68
CA ILE A 252 20.58 21.67 -12.42
C ILE A 252 20.37 21.59 -13.94
N VAL A 253 19.58 20.60 -14.40
CA VAL A 253 19.28 20.44 -15.84
C VAL A 253 18.50 21.65 -16.37
N ARG A 254 17.46 22.08 -15.65
CA ARG A 254 16.63 23.23 -16.04
C ARG A 254 17.46 24.51 -16.13
N ASP A 255 18.39 24.72 -15.21
CA ASP A 255 19.26 25.90 -15.22
C ASP A 255 20.28 25.86 -16.37
N ARG A 256 20.82 24.69 -16.72
CA ARG A 256 21.68 24.54 -17.91
C ARG A 256 20.94 24.86 -19.20
N THR A 257 19.71 24.36 -19.37
CA THR A 257 18.89 24.66 -20.56
C THR A 257 18.59 26.15 -20.67
N LYS A 258 18.21 26.81 -19.56
CA LYS A 258 17.98 28.25 -19.54
C LYS A 258 19.24 29.06 -19.87
N ARG A 259 20.41 28.66 -19.35
CA ARG A 259 21.69 29.34 -19.65
C ARG A 259 22.05 29.22 -21.13
N ARG A 260 21.87 28.04 -21.73
CA ARG A 260 22.10 27.81 -23.16
C ARG A 260 21.19 28.67 -24.04
N GLN A 261 19.89 28.70 -23.74
CA GLN A 261 18.92 29.54 -24.46
C GLN A 261 19.26 31.04 -24.37
N ARG A 262 19.77 31.50 -23.22
CA ARG A 262 20.23 32.90 -23.08
C ARG A 262 21.46 33.21 -23.93
N ALA A 263 22.39 32.27 -24.06
CA ALA A 263 23.59 32.45 -24.90
C ALA A 263 23.24 32.49 -26.40
N GLU A 264 22.28 31.67 -26.84
CA GLU A 264 21.81 31.63 -28.22
C GLU A 264 21.03 32.90 -28.63
N ASN A 265 20.41 33.62 -27.69
CA ASN A 265 19.66 34.85 -27.96
C ASN A 265 20.51 36.15 -27.98
N VAL A 266 21.82 36.06 -27.72
CA VAL A 266 22.74 37.21 -27.69
C VAL A 266 23.61 37.28 -28.96
N LEU A 267 23.54 36.26 -29.82
CA LEU A 267 24.20 36.18 -31.13
C LEU A 267 23.22 36.55 -32.24
#